data_AF-A0A9E5CDX7-F1
#
_entry.id   AF-A0A9E5CDX7-F1
#
_cell.length_a   1.000
_cell.length_b   1.000
_cell.length_c   1.000
_cell.angle_alpha   90.00
_cell.angle_beta   90.00
_cell.angle_gamma   90.00
#
_symmetry.space_group_name_H-M   'P 1'
#
loop_
_entity.id
_entity.type
_entity.pdbx_description
1 polymer ?
#
loop_
_entity_poly.entity_id
_entity_poly.type
_entity_poly.pdbx_seq_one_letter_code
_entity_poly.pdbx_strand_id
1 'polypeptide(L)'
;MESRINIVVTSITRSTIRTHGRAVRWLLIASLVTVLASCSGNGEIDGPVLTSPRFLLFGGGGTDADVGGILVFDENTRCLFLEHEEIENVRYPVIWPAGASWRADPPAVKLQGQLIEPGMIVLGGGGYHQHELIKEFAGTTVADAARACAGPTGEIAFFNIGSNVKVVAD
;
A
#
# COMPACT_ATOMS: atom_id res chain seq x y z
N MET A 1 26.65 73.39 -41.26
CA MET A 1 27.74 73.22 -40.29
C MET A 1 27.33 72.03 -39.42
N GLU A 2 27.67 70.80 -39.85
CA GLU A 2 28.86 70.07 -39.38
C GLU A 2 28.95 70.16 -37.84
N SER A 3 28.77 69.09 -37.08
CA SER A 3 29.65 67.93 -37.11
C SER A 3 29.02 66.77 -36.32
N ARG A 4 29.11 65.55 -36.87
CA ARG A 4 28.88 64.31 -36.13
C ARG A 4 30.19 63.90 -35.47
N ILE A 5 30.18 63.60 -34.17
CA ILE A 5 31.24 62.82 -33.55
C ILE A 5 30.59 61.75 -32.66
N ASN A 6 30.60 60.53 -33.18
CA ASN A 6 30.55 59.30 -32.38
C ASN A 6 31.96 59.06 -31.84
N ILE A 7 32.12 58.81 -30.54
CA ILE A 7 33.26 58.08 -30.01
C ILE A 7 32.76 56.99 -29.06
N VAL A 8 33.23 55.80 -29.39
CA VAL A 8 32.98 54.48 -28.79
C VAL A 8 34.04 54.24 -27.71
N VAL A 9 33.93 53.07 -27.06
CA VAL A 9 34.96 52.32 -26.31
C VAL A 9 35.14 52.81 -24.85
N THR A 10 35.30 51.99 -23.80
CA THR A 10 35.71 50.58 -23.68
C THR A 10 35.28 50.02 -22.31
N SER A 11 35.34 48.70 -22.23
CA SER A 11 34.95 47.77 -21.19
C SER A 11 35.64 47.86 -19.81
N ILE A 12 34.90 47.35 -18.82
CA ILE A 12 35.30 46.48 -17.69
C ILE A 12 36.34 47.01 -16.68
N THR A 13 35.90 47.13 -15.43
CA THR A 13 36.68 46.59 -14.30
C THR A 13 35.78 46.27 -13.10
N ARG A 14 35.98 45.07 -12.58
CA ARG A 14 35.32 44.42 -11.46
C ARG A 14 35.98 44.92 -10.17
N SER A 15 35.25 45.40 -9.16
CA SER A 15 35.75 45.33 -7.78
C SER A 15 34.68 45.52 -6.70
N THR A 16 34.75 44.59 -5.76
CA THR A 16 34.42 44.68 -4.33
C THR A 16 33.04 45.14 -3.86
N ILE A 17 32.29 44.11 -3.46
CA ILE A 17 31.24 44.10 -2.45
C ILE A 17 31.63 44.96 -1.24
N ARG A 18 30.83 45.98 -0.95
CA ARG A 18 30.71 46.57 0.39
C ARG A 18 29.23 46.54 0.78
N THR A 19 28.90 45.52 1.56
CA THR A 19 27.73 45.46 2.43
C THR A 19 27.58 46.76 3.21
N HIS A 20 26.39 47.36 3.20
CA HIS A 20 25.63 47.73 4.40
C HIS A 20 24.34 48.48 4.02
N GLY A 21 23.22 47.83 4.32
CA GLY A 21 22.08 48.50 4.94
C GLY A 21 21.20 49.36 4.05
N ARG A 22 20.23 48.74 3.37
CA ARG A 22 18.86 49.25 3.34
C ARG A 22 17.89 48.10 3.17
N ALA A 23 17.27 47.78 4.29
CA ALA A 23 16.19 46.83 4.43
C ALA A 23 15.04 47.23 3.50
N VAL A 24 14.80 46.44 2.45
CA VAL A 24 13.48 46.35 1.84
C VAL A 24 13.17 44.87 1.73
N ARG A 25 12.45 44.45 2.75
CA ARG A 25 11.99 43.11 3.08
C ARG A 25 10.92 42.70 2.06
N TRP A 26 11.33 42.24 0.89
CA TRP A 26 10.43 41.63 -0.09
C TRP A 26 10.31 40.13 0.21
N LEU A 27 9.19 39.80 0.85
CA LEU A 27 8.67 38.45 1.04
C LEU A 27 8.38 37.82 -0.33
N LEU A 28 9.27 36.95 -0.81
CA LEU A 28 8.89 35.94 -1.79
C LEU A 28 8.58 34.66 -1.03
N ILE A 29 7.34 34.55 -0.59
CA ILE A 29 6.71 33.30 -0.15
C ILE A 29 6.52 32.48 -1.43
N ALA A 30 7.52 31.67 -1.80
CA ALA A 30 7.38 30.66 -2.83
C ALA A 30 6.60 29.48 -2.24
N SER A 31 5.39 29.30 -2.77
CA SER A 31 4.37 28.35 -2.35
C SER A 31 4.91 26.96 -2.07
N LEU A 32 4.81 26.57 -0.79
CA LEU A 32 4.95 25.20 -0.33
C LEU A 32 3.79 24.38 -0.94
N VAL A 33 4.06 23.63 -2.01
CA VAL A 33 3.11 22.64 -2.53
C VAL A 33 3.10 21.49 -1.52
N THR A 34 2.21 21.57 -0.53
CA THR A 34 1.91 20.44 0.34
C THR A 34 1.11 19.44 -0.49
N VAL A 35 1.80 18.45 -1.05
CA VAL A 35 1.15 17.20 -1.47
C VAL A 35 0.63 16.57 -0.18
N LEU A 36 -0.64 16.84 0.15
CA LEU A 36 -1.40 16.00 1.04
C LEU A 36 -1.55 14.67 0.31
N ALA A 37 -0.55 13.79 0.46
CA ALA A 37 -0.74 12.38 0.19
C ALA A 37 -1.93 11.98 1.07
N SER A 38 -3.09 11.88 0.44
CA SER A 38 -4.32 11.43 1.07
C SER A 38 -4.04 10.01 1.55
N CYS A 39 -3.61 9.85 2.79
CA CYS A 39 -3.52 8.57 3.49
C CYS A 39 -4.95 8.05 3.64
N SER A 40 -5.49 7.54 2.55
CA SER A 40 -6.81 6.92 2.52
C SER A 40 -6.69 5.65 3.35
N GLY A 41 -7.56 5.49 4.36
CA GLY A 41 -7.63 4.33 5.25
C GLY A 41 -8.17 3.08 4.56
N ASN A 42 -7.74 2.83 3.33
CA ASN A 42 -8.08 1.65 2.53
C ASN A 42 -6.95 0.63 2.59
N GLY A 43 -7.27 -0.60 2.24
CA GLY A 43 -6.30 -1.64 1.99
C GLY A 43 -5.47 -1.38 0.74
N GLU A 44 -4.34 -2.08 0.63
CA GLU A 44 -3.41 -2.00 -0.50
C GLU A 44 -3.43 -3.30 -1.31
N ILE A 45 -3.12 -3.20 -2.60
CA ILE A 45 -2.89 -4.34 -3.51
C ILE A 45 -1.42 -4.32 -3.92
N ASP A 46 -0.71 -5.42 -3.69
CA ASP A 46 0.68 -5.63 -4.11
C ASP A 46 0.81 -6.98 -4.82
N GLY A 47 0.83 -6.95 -6.15
CA GLY A 47 0.73 -8.17 -6.95
C GLY A 47 -0.55 -8.94 -6.61
N PRO A 48 -0.46 -10.23 -6.21
CA PRO A 48 -1.62 -11.01 -5.79
C PRO A 48 -2.00 -10.79 -4.31
N VAL A 49 -1.22 -10.03 -3.55
CA VAL A 49 -1.47 -9.78 -2.13
C VAL A 49 -2.47 -8.64 -1.98
N LEU A 50 -3.57 -8.96 -1.30
CA LEU A 50 -4.57 -8.00 -0.86
C LEU A 50 -4.37 -7.75 0.64
N THR A 51 -4.42 -6.49 1.07
CA THR A 51 -4.20 -6.14 2.49
C THR A 51 -5.33 -5.33 3.07
N SER A 52 -5.53 -5.44 4.39
CA SER A 52 -6.38 -4.52 5.15
C SER A 52 -5.69 -3.15 5.33
N PRO A 53 -6.44 -2.10 5.69
CA PRO A 53 -5.87 -0.77 5.87
C PRO A 53 -4.81 -0.72 6.96
N ARG A 54 -3.84 0.19 6.82
CA ARG A 54 -2.97 0.55 7.95
C ARG A 54 -3.83 1.26 9.00
N PHE A 55 -3.74 0.77 10.24
CA PHE A 55 -4.44 1.26 11.42
C PHE A 55 -4.60 2.79 11.43
N LEU A 56 -5.84 3.26 11.26
CA LEU A 56 -6.24 4.63 11.56
C LEU A 56 -7.25 4.59 12.71
N LEU A 57 -7.40 5.73 13.38
CA LEU A 57 -8.07 6.02 14.67
C LEU A 57 -9.52 5.52 14.87
N PHE A 58 -10.07 4.76 13.93
CA PHE A 58 -11.35 4.08 14.02
C PHE A 58 -11.09 2.57 14.07
N GLY A 59 -10.95 2.05 15.29
CA GLY A 59 -10.73 0.64 15.53
C GLY A 59 -11.87 -0.21 14.96
N GLY A 60 -11.60 -0.89 13.85
CA GLY A 60 -12.38 -2.05 13.44
C GLY A 60 -12.11 -3.16 14.44
N GLY A 61 -13.13 -3.53 15.22
CA GLY A 61 -13.05 -4.66 16.14
C GLY A 61 -12.65 -5.93 15.40
N GLY A 62 -11.81 -6.75 16.03
CA GLY A 62 -11.47 -8.06 15.49
C GLY A 62 -12.64 -9.03 15.65
N THR A 63 -12.83 -9.90 14.68
CA THR A 63 -13.71 -11.05 14.81
C THR A 63 -13.00 -12.14 15.64
N ASP A 64 -13.75 -12.83 16.51
CA ASP A 64 -13.23 -13.88 17.41
C ASP A 64 -13.18 -15.26 16.74
N ALA A 65 -13.02 -15.29 15.41
CA ALA A 65 -12.92 -16.52 14.64
C ALA A 65 -11.47 -16.76 14.19
N ASP A 66 -11.12 -18.03 14.04
CA ASP A 66 -9.86 -18.45 13.47
C ASP A 66 -9.97 -18.47 11.94
N VAL A 67 -9.03 -17.82 11.27
CA VAL A 67 -8.80 -17.91 9.82
C VAL A 67 -7.51 -18.67 9.58
N GLY A 68 -7.57 -19.66 8.71
CA GLY A 68 -6.39 -20.47 8.41
C GLY A 68 -6.63 -21.49 7.32
N GLY A 69 -5.54 -22.05 6.82
CA GLY A 69 -5.54 -23.02 5.72
C GLY A 69 -4.18 -23.05 5.03
N ILE A 70 -4.08 -23.89 4.01
CA ILE A 70 -2.89 -23.97 3.16
C ILE A 70 -2.90 -22.80 2.19
N LEU A 71 -1.81 -22.03 2.15
CA LEU A 71 -1.66 -20.95 1.19
C LEU A 71 -1.50 -21.53 -0.22
N VAL A 72 -2.37 -21.13 -1.14
CA VAL A 72 -2.29 -21.54 -2.55
C VAL A 72 -2.16 -20.29 -3.42
N PHE A 73 -1.25 -20.34 -4.40
CA PHE A 73 -1.13 -19.35 -5.45
C PHE A 73 -1.52 -19.96 -6.79
N ASP A 74 -2.53 -19.41 -7.45
CA ASP A 74 -2.94 -19.81 -8.79
C ASP A 74 -2.28 -18.89 -9.83
N GLU A 75 -1.40 -19.45 -10.65
CA GLU A 75 -0.66 -18.69 -11.67
C GLU A 75 -1.56 -18.16 -12.79
N ASN A 76 -2.70 -18.81 -13.07
CA ASN A 76 -3.59 -18.42 -14.16
C ASN A 76 -4.43 -17.21 -13.79
N THR A 77 -4.99 -17.23 -12.58
CA THR A 77 -5.86 -16.15 -12.08
C THR A 77 -5.08 -15.09 -11.31
N ARG A 78 -3.84 -15.38 -10.92
CA ARG A 78 -2.98 -14.52 -10.09
C ARG A 78 -3.62 -14.20 -8.74
N CYS A 79 -4.41 -15.12 -8.20
CA CYS A 79 -5.07 -15.00 -6.90
C CYS A 79 -4.35 -15.83 -5.83
N LEU A 80 -4.36 -15.33 -4.59
CA LEU A 80 -3.94 -16.08 -3.41
C LEU A 80 -5.18 -16.58 -2.65
N PHE A 81 -5.11 -17.83 -2.21
CA PHE A 81 -6.20 -18.51 -1.52
C PHE A 81 -5.73 -19.16 -0.23
N LEU A 82 -6.66 -19.33 0.71
CA LEU A 82 -6.57 -20.35 1.75
C LEU A 82 -7.45 -21.53 1.35
N GLU A 83 -6.82 -22.70 1.24
CA GLU A 83 -7.51 -23.98 1.04
C GLU A 83 -7.62 -24.70 2.39
N HIS A 84 -8.82 -25.17 2.71
CA HIS A 84 -9.08 -25.94 3.93
C HIS A 84 -9.00 -27.43 3.63
N GLU A 85 -8.24 -28.17 4.44
CA GLU A 85 -8.16 -29.63 4.30
C GLU A 85 -9.50 -30.33 4.57
N GLU A 86 -10.32 -29.76 5.46
CA GLU A 86 -11.59 -30.37 5.87
C GLU A 86 -12.71 -30.20 4.84
N ILE A 87 -12.59 -29.20 3.95
CA ILE A 87 -13.64 -28.84 2.98
C ILE A 87 -13.07 -28.93 1.57
N GLU A 88 -13.25 -30.09 0.95
CA GLU A 88 -12.77 -30.32 -0.42
C GLU A 88 -13.30 -29.27 -1.40
N ASN A 89 -12.41 -28.78 -2.26
CA ASN A 89 -12.70 -27.84 -3.35
C ASN A 89 -13.22 -26.46 -2.89
N VAL A 90 -13.05 -26.08 -1.61
CA VAL A 90 -13.39 -24.74 -1.15
C VAL A 90 -12.10 -23.95 -0.88
N ARG A 91 -12.01 -22.81 -1.56
CA ARG A 91 -10.90 -21.87 -1.49
C ARG A 91 -11.44 -20.47 -1.25
N TYR A 92 -10.81 -19.76 -0.32
CA TYR A 92 -11.17 -18.40 0.00
C TYR A 92 -10.05 -17.45 -0.41
N PRO A 93 -10.33 -16.42 -1.24
CA PRO A 93 -9.37 -15.34 -1.45
C PRO A 93 -8.95 -14.75 -0.11
N VAL A 94 -7.67 -14.41 0.04
CA VAL A 94 -7.13 -13.96 1.33
C VAL A 94 -6.78 -12.47 1.34
N ILE A 95 -7.24 -11.79 2.39
CA ILE A 95 -6.84 -10.44 2.74
C ILE A 95 -5.96 -10.50 3.99
N TRP A 96 -4.72 -10.06 3.84
CA TRP A 96 -3.70 -10.08 4.87
C TRP A 96 -3.76 -8.83 5.76
N PRO A 97 -3.18 -8.89 6.97
CA PRO A 97 -2.93 -7.68 7.73
C PRO A 97 -2.05 -6.70 6.94
N ALA A 98 -2.24 -5.40 7.17
CA ALA A 98 -1.41 -4.37 6.59
C ALA A 98 0.09 -4.64 6.79
N GLY A 99 0.89 -4.36 5.75
CA GLY A 99 2.34 -4.63 5.75
C GLY A 99 2.75 -5.96 5.13
N ALA A 100 1.79 -6.79 4.70
CA ALA A 100 2.08 -7.86 3.76
C ALA A 100 2.51 -7.29 2.40
N SER A 101 3.41 -7.98 1.71
CA SER A 101 3.89 -7.64 0.37
C SER A 101 4.20 -8.90 -0.44
N TRP A 102 4.28 -8.79 -1.76
CA TRP A 102 4.56 -9.92 -2.64
C TRP A 102 6.04 -10.02 -2.99
N ARG A 103 6.58 -11.25 -2.91
CA ARG A 103 7.85 -11.64 -3.54
C ARG A 103 7.53 -12.57 -4.70
N ALA A 104 7.99 -12.23 -5.90
CA ALA A 104 7.70 -13.03 -7.10
C ALA A 104 8.57 -14.27 -7.26
N ASP A 105 9.81 -14.27 -6.74
CA ASP A 105 10.78 -15.35 -6.93
C ASP A 105 11.62 -15.65 -5.67
N PRO A 106 11.45 -16.81 -5.01
CA PRO A 106 10.31 -17.72 -5.20
C PRO A 106 8.99 -17.05 -4.75
N PRO A 107 7.84 -17.41 -5.32
CA PRO A 107 6.53 -16.86 -4.96
C PRO A 107 6.29 -16.93 -3.45
N ALA A 108 6.05 -15.79 -2.80
CA ALA A 108 5.75 -15.75 -1.37
C ALA A 108 5.11 -14.44 -0.93
N VAL A 109 4.32 -14.52 0.14
CA VAL A 109 3.85 -13.37 0.90
C VAL A 109 4.90 -13.04 1.96
N LYS A 110 5.44 -11.83 1.91
CA LYS A 110 6.30 -11.31 2.97
C LYS A 110 5.44 -10.57 3.99
N LEU A 111 5.36 -11.09 5.21
CA LEU A 111 4.57 -10.51 6.30
C LEU A 111 5.33 -10.67 7.61
N GLN A 112 5.38 -9.61 8.44
CA GLN A 112 5.99 -9.66 9.78
C GLN A 112 7.46 -10.16 9.79
N GLY A 113 8.20 -9.87 8.71
CA GLY A 113 9.59 -10.34 8.55
C GLY A 113 9.72 -11.80 8.12
N GLN A 114 8.61 -12.52 8.00
CA GLN A 114 8.55 -13.90 7.53
C GLN A 114 8.23 -13.94 6.03
N LEU A 115 8.57 -15.06 5.40
CA LEU A 115 8.23 -15.37 4.02
C LEU A 115 7.29 -16.57 4.04
N ILE A 116 6.08 -16.39 3.51
CA ILE A 116 5.02 -17.38 3.48
C ILE A 116 4.85 -17.82 2.03
N GLU A 117 5.51 -18.91 1.68
CA GLU A 117 5.46 -19.58 0.38
C GLU A 117 4.16 -20.41 0.24
N PRO A 118 3.62 -20.55 -0.98
CA PRO A 118 2.54 -21.49 -1.25
C PRO A 118 2.87 -22.91 -0.76
N GLY A 119 1.87 -23.60 -0.25
CA GLY A 119 1.99 -24.92 0.38
C GLY A 119 2.14 -24.88 1.91
N MET A 120 2.43 -23.72 2.50
CA MET A 120 2.48 -23.60 3.96
C MET A 120 1.11 -23.35 4.58
N ILE A 121 0.90 -23.90 5.78
CA ILE A 121 -0.28 -23.65 6.60
C ILE A 121 -0.12 -22.34 7.35
N VAL A 122 -1.14 -21.48 7.27
CA VAL A 122 -1.21 -20.24 8.05
C VAL A 122 -2.42 -20.24 8.96
N LEU A 123 -2.30 -19.55 10.10
CA LEU A 123 -3.36 -19.38 11.08
C LEU A 123 -3.29 -18.01 11.75
N GLY A 124 -4.43 -17.40 12.00
CA GLY A 124 -4.53 -16.14 12.72
C GLY A 124 -5.98 -15.73 12.98
N GLY A 125 -6.19 -14.75 13.84
CA GLY A 125 -7.52 -14.22 14.11
C GLY A 125 -8.07 -13.46 12.90
N GLY A 126 -9.35 -13.66 12.61
CA GLY A 126 -10.00 -13.07 11.43
C GLY A 126 -11.43 -13.56 11.25
N GLY A 127 -11.96 -13.46 10.03
CA GLY A 127 -13.26 -14.01 9.66
C GLY A 127 -13.38 -14.28 8.15
N TYR A 128 -14.44 -14.98 7.77
CA TYR A 128 -14.83 -15.19 6.37
C TYR A 128 -16.02 -14.26 6.08
N HIS A 129 -15.87 -13.39 5.10
CA HIS A 129 -16.80 -12.29 4.88
C HIS A 129 -17.21 -12.15 3.43
N GLN A 130 -18.43 -11.69 3.23
CA GLN A 130 -18.97 -11.36 1.91
C GLN A 130 -18.42 -10.01 1.43
N HIS A 131 -18.44 -9.83 0.11
CA HIS A 131 -17.92 -8.66 -0.59
C HIS A 131 -18.30 -7.29 0.02
N GLU A 132 -19.56 -7.09 0.39
CA GLU A 132 -20.02 -5.80 0.92
C GLU A 132 -19.36 -5.46 2.26
N LEU A 133 -19.14 -6.45 3.12
CA LEU A 133 -18.44 -6.23 4.38
C LEU A 133 -16.94 -5.98 4.16
N ILE A 134 -16.34 -6.64 3.17
CA ILE A 134 -14.95 -6.36 2.78
C ILE A 134 -14.80 -4.94 2.25
N LYS A 135 -15.78 -4.39 1.52
CA LYS A 135 -15.74 -2.98 1.10
C LYS A 135 -15.69 -2.03 2.30
N GLU A 136 -16.44 -2.33 3.35
CA GLU A 136 -16.43 -1.53 4.59
C GLU A 136 -15.09 -1.63 5.31
N PHE A 137 -14.48 -2.83 5.34
CA PHE A 137 -13.25 -3.08 6.08
C PHE A 137 -11.96 -2.69 5.35
N ALA A 138 -11.88 -2.90 4.04
CA ALA A 138 -10.66 -2.73 3.25
C ALA A 138 -10.81 -1.76 2.08
N GLY A 139 -12.01 -1.22 1.85
CA GLY A 139 -12.29 -0.32 0.74
C GLY A 139 -12.66 -1.05 -0.55
N THR A 140 -13.29 -0.31 -1.46
CA THR A 140 -13.88 -0.86 -2.70
C THR A 140 -12.87 -1.57 -3.59
N THR A 141 -11.68 -0.98 -3.79
CA THR A 141 -10.66 -1.54 -4.69
C THR A 141 -10.22 -2.95 -4.26
N VAL A 142 -9.96 -3.14 -2.96
CA VAL A 142 -9.55 -4.45 -2.42
C VAL A 142 -10.71 -5.43 -2.47
N ALA A 143 -11.93 -4.99 -2.14
CA ALA A 143 -13.11 -5.84 -2.19
C ALA A 143 -13.42 -6.35 -3.60
N ASP A 144 -13.35 -5.47 -4.61
CA ASP A 144 -13.60 -5.85 -6.00
C ASP A 144 -12.53 -6.84 -6.51
N ALA A 145 -11.27 -6.63 -6.13
CA ALA A 145 -10.18 -7.55 -6.45
C ALA A 145 -10.37 -8.93 -5.79
N ALA A 146 -10.73 -8.96 -4.51
CA ALA A 146 -11.03 -10.20 -3.80
C ALA A 146 -12.23 -10.94 -4.41
N ARG A 147 -13.29 -10.21 -4.79
CA ARG A 147 -14.48 -10.78 -5.45
C ARG A 147 -14.15 -11.36 -6.82
N ALA A 148 -13.22 -10.79 -7.57
CA ALA A 148 -12.78 -11.35 -8.84
C ALA A 148 -12.13 -12.74 -8.69
N CYS A 149 -11.56 -13.01 -7.50
CA CYS A 149 -11.01 -14.31 -7.14
C CYS A 149 -12.03 -15.23 -6.44
N ALA A 150 -13.17 -14.71 -5.99
CA ALA A 150 -14.06 -15.45 -5.11
C ALA A 150 -14.73 -16.63 -5.82
N GLY A 151 -14.77 -17.76 -5.13
CA GLY A 151 -15.47 -18.96 -5.57
C GLY A 151 -16.98 -18.88 -5.36
N PRO A 152 -17.70 -20.03 -5.48
CA PRO A 152 -19.15 -20.08 -5.41
C PRO A 152 -19.77 -19.54 -4.11
N THR A 153 -19.03 -19.60 -2.98
CA THR A 153 -19.49 -19.09 -1.69
C THR A 153 -19.50 -17.55 -1.63
N GLY A 154 -18.71 -16.89 -2.47
CA GLY A 154 -18.48 -15.45 -2.42
C GLY A 154 -17.71 -14.96 -1.18
N GLU A 155 -17.30 -15.89 -0.31
CA GLU A 155 -16.63 -15.57 0.94
C GLU A 155 -15.13 -15.33 0.74
N ILE A 156 -14.60 -14.39 1.53
CA ILE A 156 -13.23 -13.92 1.49
C ILE A 156 -12.65 -14.08 2.90
N ALA A 157 -11.52 -14.74 3.02
CA ALA A 157 -10.78 -14.88 4.26
C ALA A 157 -10.12 -13.53 4.59
N PHE A 158 -10.41 -12.99 5.77
CA PHE A 158 -9.93 -11.69 6.21
C PHE A 158 -9.24 -11.83 7.56
N PHE A 159 -7.93 -11.63 7.60
CA PHE A 159 -7.21 -11.53 8.87
C PHE A 159 -7.48 -10.18 9.55
N ASN A 160 -7.72 -10.21 10.86
CA ASN A 160 -7.96 -9.02 11.67
C ASN A 160 -6.82 -8.00 11.51
N ILE A 161 -7.16 -6.71 11.59
CA ILE A 161 -6.18 -5.62 11.50
C ILE A 161 -5.17 -5.77 12.64
N GLY A 162 -3.88 -5.79 12.30
CA GLY A 162 -2.79 -5.95 13.27
C GLY A 162 -2.69 -7.35 13.88
N SER A 163 -3.42 -8.35 13.37
CA SER A 163 -3.30 -9.71 13.86
C SER A 163 -1.92 -10.30 13.56
N ASN A 164 -1.49 -11.20 14.43
CA ASN A 164 -0.29 -12.00 14.22
C ASN A 164 -0.68 -13.25 13.44
N VAL A 165 -0.17 -13.37 12.21
CA VAL A 165 -0.40 -14.55 11.37
C VAL A 165 0.79 -15.46 11.55
N LYS A 166 0.51 -16.70 11.95
CA LYS A 166 1.52 -17.72 12.25
C LYS A 166 1.58 -18.71 11.09
N VAL A 167 2.79 -19.10 10.74
CA VAL A 167 3.02 -20.31 9.93
C VAL A 167 3.04 -21.50 10.89
N VAL A 168 2.22 -22.51 10.61
CA VAL A 168 2.20 -23.76 11.37
C VAL A 168 3.08 -24.75 10.62
N ALA A 169 4.04 -25.37 11.31
CA ALA A 169 4.82 -26.46 10.75
C ALA A 169 3.99 -27.73 10.78
N ASP A 170 4.01 -28.48 9.67
CA ASP A 170 3.47 -29.84 9.59
C ASP A 170 4.16 -30.81 10.57
#